data_AF-A0A812JXW0-F1
#
_entry.id   AF-A0A812JXW0-F1
#
_cell.length_a   1.000
_cell.length_b   1.000
_cell.length_c   1.000
_cell.angle_alpha   90.00
_cell.angle_beta   90.00
_cell.angle_gamma   90.00
#
_symmetry.space_group_name_H-M   'P 1'
#
loop_
_entity.id
_entity.type
_entity.pdbx_description
1 polymer ?
#
loop_
_entity_poly.entity_id
_entity_poly.type
_entity_poly.pdbx_seq_one_letter_code
_entity_poly.pdbx_strand_id
1 'polypeptide(L)'
;AVEAFIQANRDLSQHEEATRTLRQMSQIEQQGVLRRGSMKGCHNVLAVLKTRAKQARQEAAGVIEEARPNRHRFQADAAPKKRRGAESPTHSREAEDVSLHFPSKPKRPPMQ
;
A
#
# COMPACT_ATOMS: atom_id res chain seq x y z
N ALA A 1 7.22 22.28 -17.09
CA ALA A 1 7.16 20.98 -16.37
C ALA A 1 7.55 21.11 -14.90
N VAL A 2 8.76 21.59 -14.59
CA VAL A 2 9.25 21.77 -13.20
C VAL A 2 8.36 22.71 -12.37
N GLU A 3 8.01 23.89 -12.90
CA GLU A 3 7.14 24.84 -12.19
C GLU A 3 5.75 24.28 -11.87
N ALA A 4 5.15 23.53 -12.78
CA ALA A 4 3.87 22.87 -12.54
C ALA A 4 3.98 21.81 -11.43
N PHE A 5 5.10 21.11 -11.34
CA PHE A 5 5.37 20.16 -10.26
C PHE A 5 5.57 20.87 -8.92
N ILE A 6 6.29 21.99 -8.89
CA ILE A 6 6.43 22.82 -7.69
C ILE A 6 5.05 23.28 -7.21
N GLN A 7 4.21 23.79 -8.11
CA GLN A 7 2.87 24.25 -7.77
C GLN A 7 1.95 23.12 -7.28
N ALA A 8 2.09 21.91 -7.82
CA ALA A 8 1.30 20.75 -7.41
C ALA A 8 1.69 20.18 -6.04
N ASN A 9 2.90 20.48 -5.55
CA ASN A 9 3.42 20.02 -4.27
C ASN A 9 3.59 21.21 -3.31
N ARG A 10 2.53 21.53 -2.55
CA ARG A 10 2.50 22.69 -1.65
C ARG A 10 3.70 22.74 -0.69
N ASP A 11 4.05 21.61 -0.08
CA ASP A 11 5.19 21.49 0.84
C ASP A 11 6.52 21.87 0.16
N LEU A 12 6.68 21.55 -1.13
CA LEU A 12 7.83 21.93 -1.92
C LEU A 12 7.81 23.43 -2.25
N SER A 13 6.65 23.97 -2.65
CA SER A 13 6.51 25.40 -2.98
C SER A 13 6.81 26.33 -1.81
N GLN A 14 6.56 25.88 -0.58
CA GLN A 14 6.83 26.64 0.65
C GLN A 14 8.31 26.61 1.05
N HIS A 15 9.12 25.73 0.45
CA HIS A 15 10.51 25.54 0.81
C HIS A 15 11.43 26.10 -0.28
N GLU A 16 11.82 27.37 -0.15
CA GLU A 16 12.59 28.10 -1.17
C GLU A 16 13.91 27.41 -1.57
N GLU A 17 14.66 26.87 -0.59
CA GLU A 17 15.90 26.17 -0.91
C GLU A 17 15.66 24.93 -1.81
N ALA A 18 14.55 24.23 -1.60
CA ALA A 18 14.21 23.04 -2.37
C ALA A 18 13.75 23.38 -3.78
N THR A 19 12.96 24.45 -3.95
CA THR A 19 12.56 24.93 -5.28
C THR A 19 13.76 25.45 -6.07
N ARG A 20 14.64 26.23 -5.45
CA ARG A 20 15.90 26.70 -6.04
C ARG A 20 16.78 25.53 -6.46
N THR A 21 16.94 24.54 -5.58
CA THR A 21 17.71 23.33 -5.86
C THR A 21 17.14 22.58 -7.07
N LEU A 22 15.83 22.34 -7.14
CA LEU A 22 15.21 21.64 -8.26
C LEU A 22 15.38 22.40 -9.59
N ARG A 23 15.27 23.73 -9.57
CA ARG A 23 15.50 24.59 -10.75
C ARG A 23 16.94 24.56 -11.25
N GLN A 24 17.91 24.39 -10.34
CA GLN A 24 19.34 24.35 -10.65
C GLN A 24 19.86 22.95 -11.06
N MET A 25 19.07 21.90 -10.85
CA MET A 25 19.41 20.54 -11.25
C MET A 25 19.49 20.36 -12.76
N SER A 26 20.25 19.36 -13.21
CA SER A 26 20.31 18.98 -14.62
C SER A 26 18.96 18.44 -15.12
N GLN A 27 18.74 18.47 -16.43
CA GLN A 27 17.50 17.99 -17.03
C GLN A 27 17.22 16.51 -16.71
N ILE A 28 18.26 15.66 -16.64
CA ILE A 28 18.14 14.25 -16.28
C ILE A 28 17.62 14.10 -14.84
N GLU A 29 18.19 14.87 -13.91
CA GLU A 29 17.80 14.84 -12.50
C GLU A 29 16.37 15.35 -12.31
N GLN A 30 16.03 16.47 -12.96
CA GLN A 30 14.67 17.01 -12.95
C GLN A 30 13.65 15.99 -13.47
N GLN A 31 13.96 15.34 -14.60
CA GLN A 31 13.10 14.30 -15.17
C GLN A 31 12.97 13.10 -14.25
N GLY A 32 14.03 12.66 -13.58
CA GLY A 32 13.95 11.58 -12.62
C GLY A 32 13.13 11.91 -11.37
N VAL A 33 13.20 13.16 -10.88
CA VAL A 33 12.33 13.66 -9.81
C VAL A 33 10.87 13.65 -10.25
N LEU A 34 10.58 14.17 -11.45
CA LEU A 34 9.24 14.22 -12.04
C LEU A 34 8.66 12.81 -12.27
N ARG A 35 9.45 11.88 -12.82
CA ARG A 35 9.08 10.46 -13.04
C ARG A 35 8.66 9.76 -11.76
N ARG A 36 9.34 10.05 -10.64
CA ARG A 36 9.04 9.44 -9.34
C ARG A 36 7.75 9.95 -8.71
N GLY A 37 7.15 11.01 -9.25
CA GLY A 37 5.82 11.50 -8.86
C GLY A 37 5.83 12.40 -7.62
N SER A 38 4.66 12.60 -7.03
CA SER A 38 4.42 13.59 -5.97
C SER A 38 5.30 13.39 -4.72
N MET A 39 5.51 14.47 -3.97
CA MET A 39 6.25 14.54 -2.71
C MET A 39 5.37 14.97 -1.53
N LYS A 40 4.04 14.94 -1.68
CA LYS A 40 3.11 15.25 -0.60
C LYS A 40 3.34 14.36 0.63
N GLY A 41 3.29 14.96 1.82
CA GLY A 41 3.48 14.24 3.08
C GLY A 41 4.93 13.88 3.41
N CYS A 42 5.90 14.39 2.65
CA CYS A 42 7.32 14.24 2.99
C CYS A 42 7.71 15.20 4.11
N HIS A 43 8.24 14.65 5.21
CA HIS A 43 8.73 15.46 6.34
C HIS A 43 9.92 16.35 5.98
N ASN A 44 10.82 15.87 5.11
CA ASN A 44 11.97 16.64 4.62
C ASN A 44 12.02 16.59 3.09
N VAL A 45 11.32 17.54 2.46
CA VAL A 45 11.21 17.65 1.00
C VAL A 45 12.57 17.84 0.33
N LEU A 46 13.48 18.62 0.92
CA LEU A 46 14.80 18.89 0.36
C LEU A 46 15.67 17.63 0.32
N ALA A 47 15.68 16.85 1.41
CA ALA A 47 16.43 15.60 1.47
C ALA A 47 15.91 14.59 0.43
N VAL A 48 14.58 14.41 0.36
CA VAL A 48 13.95 13.52 -0.62
C VAL A 48 14.28 13.97 -2.05
N LEU A 49 14.26 15.27 -2.32
CA LEU A 49 14.63 15.83 -3.62
C LEU A 49 16.06 15.45 -4.02
N LYS A 50 17.03 15.70 -3.12
CA LYS A 50 18.45 15.37 -3.33
C LYS A 50 18.66 13.87 -3.56
N THR A 51 17.97 13.02 -2.80
CA THR A 51 18.02 11.55 -2.98
C THR A 51 17.49 11.13 -4.34
N ARG A 52 16.31 11.64 -4.75
CA ARG A 52 15.70 11.32 -6.04
C ARG A 52 16.56 11.78 -7.23
N ALA A 53 17.16 12.96 -7.13
CA ALA A 53 18.09 13.46 -8.13
C ALA A 53 19.35 12.60 -8.24
N LYS A 54 19.96 12.23 -7.11
CA LYS A 54 21.11 11.30 -7.10
C LYS A 54 20.78 9.97 -7.77
N GLN A 55 19.61 9.41 -7.44
CA GLN A 55 19.14 8.16 -8.06
C GLN A 55 18.94 8.31 -9.57
N ALA A 56 18.33 9.40 -10.02
CA ALA A 56 18.16 9.69 -11.44
C ALA A 56 19.50 9.76 -12.19
N ARG A 57 20.51 10.35 -11.57
CA ARG A 57 21.87 10.43 -12.12
C ARG A 57 22.53 9.06 -12.21
N GLN A 58 22.36 8.22 -11.19
CA GLN A 58 22.88 6.85 -11.17
C GLN A 58 22.19 5.95 -12.20
N GLU A 59 20.86 6.06 -12.32
CA GLU A 59 20.06 5.38 -13.34
C GLU A 59 20.55 5.77 -14.76
N ALA A 60 20.77 7.06 -15.01
CA ALA A 60 21.25 7.54 -16.30
C ALA A 60 22.70 7.12 -16.61
N ALA A 61 23.52 6.91 -15.58
CA ALA A 61 24.89 6.40 -15.73
C ALA A 61 24.95 4.88 -15.97
N GLY A 62 23.80 4.18 -16.07
CA GLY A 62 23.75 2.73 -16.25
C GLY A 62 24.15 1.94 -15.01
N VAL A 63 24.27 2.59 -13.85
CA VAL A 63 24.46 1.92 -12.57
C VAL A 63 23.09 1.45 -12.11
N ILE A 64 22.67 0.30 -12.63
CA ILE A 64 21.38 -0.32 -12.30
C ILE A 64 21.47 -0.91 -10.89
N GLU A 65 21.45 -0.07 -9.86
CA GLU A 65 21.07 -0.55 -8.52
C GLU A 65 19.54 -0.64 -8.55
N GLU A 66 19.03 -1.87 -8.62
CA GLU A 66 17.60 -2.17 -8.58
C GLU A 66 16.92 -1.26 -7.56
N ALA A 67 16.02 -0.40 -8.04
CA ALA A 67 15.36 0.63 -7.25
C ALA A 67 14.58 -0.01 -6.10
N ARG A 68 15.27 -0.31 -5.00
CA ARG A 68 14.64 -0.78 -3.78
C ARG A 68 13.76 0.37 -3.32
N PRO A 69 12.43 0.18 -3.22
CA PRO A 69 11.56 1.20 -2.69
C PRO A 69 12.09 1.55 -1.31
N ASN A 70 12.30 2.84 -1.05
CA ASN A 70 12.74 3.34 0.24
C ASN A 70 11.72 2.92 1.30
N ARG A 71 11.93 1.76 1.90
CA ARG A 71 11.03 1.08 2.85
C ARG A 71 11.22 1.62 4.27
N HIS A 72 11.54 2.91 4.39
CA HIS A 72 11.33 3.69 5.62
C HIS A 72 9.88 4.20 5.56
N ARG A 73 8.89 3.34 5.76
CA ARG A 73 8.30 3.07 7.08
C ARG A 73 7.84 4.35 7.78
N PHE A 74 7.02 5.15 7.11
CA PHE A 74 5.93 5.84 7.80
C PHE A 74 4.71 4.90 7.77
N GLN A 75 4.41 4.31 8.93
CA GLN A 75 3.08 3.77 9.19
C GLN A 75 2.10 4.94 9.02
N ALA A 76 1.29 4.89 7.97
CA ALA A 76 0.07 5.65 7.90
C ALA A 76 -1.03 4.64 7.54
N ASP A 77 -1.72 4.18 8.58
CA ASP A 77 -3.16 3.97 8.59
C ASP A 77 -3.87 4.27 7.27
N ALA A 78 -4.14 3.24 6.46
CA ALA A 78 -5.15 3.33 5.39
C ALA A 78 -5.61 1.95 4.93
N ALA A 79 -6.30 1.22 5.81
CA ALA A 79 -7.33 0.29 5.37
C ALA A 79 -8.40 0.16 6.48
N PRO A 80 -9.55 0.85 6.37
CA PRO A 80 -10.67 0.53 7.24
C PRO A 80 -11.19 -0.84 6.80
N LYS A 81 -10.87 -1.90 7.57
CA LYS A 81 -11.58 -3.17 7.43
C LYS A 81 -13.04 -2.90 7.78
N LYS A 82 -13.89 -2.80 6.74
CA LYS A 82 -15.34 -2.68 6.81
C LYS A 82 -15.90 -3.62 7.89
N ARG A 83 -16.41 -3.05 8.98
CA ARG A 83 -17.47 -3.69 9.77
C ARG A 83 -18.81 -3.25 9.19
N ARG A 84 -19.54 -4.21 8.62
CA ARG A 84 -20.98 -4.25 8.28
C ARG A 84 -21.15 -5.49 7.41
N GLY A 85 -21.62 -6.61 7.94
CA GLY A 85 -23.02 -6.93 8.20
C GLY A 85 -23.31 -8.16 7.33
N ALA A 86 -23.43 -9.34 7.94
CA ALA A 86 -24.72 -10.00 8.12
C ALA A 86 -25.45 -10.29 6.80
N GLU A 87 -25.15 -11.45 6.19
CA GLU A 87 -26.07 -12.18 5.32
C GLU A 87 -25.64 -13.65 5.24
N SER A 88 -26.27 -14.49 6.06
CA SER A 88 -26.64 -15.86 5.65
C SER A 88 -27.91 -15.70 4.83
N PRO A 89 -28.12 -16.38 3.67
CA PRO A 89 -28.42 -17.81 3.60
C PRO A 89 -27.82 -18.42 2.28
N THR A 90 -27.81 -19.73 2.00
CA THR A 90 -28.98 -20.52 1.60
C THR A 90 -28.64 -22.01 1.49
N HIS A 91 -29.71 -22.75 1.71
CA HIS A 91 -29.92 -24.18 1.65
C HIS A 91 -29.50 -24.90 0.35
N SER A 92 -29.11 -26.16 0.55
CA SER A 92 -29.52 -27.37 -0.21
C SER A 92 -28.55 -28.03 -1.20
N ARG A 93 -28.52 -29.36 -1.02
CA ARG A 93 -28.33 -30.45 -2.00
C ARG A 93 -26.89 -30.98 -2.05
N GLU A 94 -26.60 -32.27 -1.90
CA GLU A 94 -27.33 -33.49 -2.25
C GLU A 94 -26.80 -34.70 -1.44
N ALA A 95 -27.45 -35.86 -1.62
CA ALA A 95 -27.30 -37.17 -0.97
C ALA A 95 -25.84 -37.65 -0.73
N GLU A 96 -25.51 -38.56 0.19
CA GLU A 96 -25.92 -39.97 0.21
C GLU A 96 -25.62 -40.65 1.57
N ASP A 97 -26.50 -41.60 1.89
CA ASP A 97 -26.24 -42.92 2.48
C ASP A 97 -25.18 -43.07 3.59
N VAL A 98 -25.65 -43.29 4.82
CA VAL A 98 -25.23 -44.50 5.56
C VAL A 98 -26.34 -44.87 6.53
N SER A 99 -26.69 -46.14 6.42
CA SER A 99 -27.82 -46.78 7.05
C SER A 99 -27.85 -46.71 8.58
N LEU A 100 -29.09 -46.55 9.04
CA LEU A 100 -29.59 -46.71 10.40
C LEU A 100 -29.17 -48.07 11.00
N HIS A 101 -28.62 -48.08 12.22
CA HIS A 101 -29.12 -49.03 13.23
C HIS A 101 -28.85 -48.57 14.66
N PHE A 102 -29.95 -48.26 15.34
CA PHE A 102 -30.03 -47.83 16.73
C PHE A 102 -30.49 -49.04 17.56
N PRO A 103 -29.70 -49.59 18.51
CA PRO A 103 -30.30 -50.44 19.53
C PRO A 103 -30.91 -49.55 20.62
N SER A 104 -32.19 -49.26 20.44
CA SER A 104 -33.09 -48.74 21.47
C SER A 104 -33.08 -49.64 22.70
N LYS A 105 -32.84 -49.03 23.87
CA LYS A 105 -33.16 -49.63 25.17
C LYS A 105 -34.65 -50.01 25.22
N PRO A 106 -35.04 -51.17 25.78
CA PRO A 106 -36.42 -51.34 26.23
C PRO A 106 -36.53 -51.56 27.75
N LYS A 107 -37.48 -50.79 28.30
CA LYS A 107 -38.47 -51.13 29.34
C LYS A 107 -38.00 -51.59 30.74
N ARG A 108 -38.18 -50.71 31.72
CA ARG A 108 -38.64 -51.08 33.09
C ARG A 108 -40.14 -51.46 33.02
N PRO A 109 -40.78 -51.93 34.12
CA PRO A 109 -40.54 -53.06 35.05
C PRO A 109 -41.74 -54.07 34.92
N PRO A 110 -41.99 -55.09 35.78
CA PRO A 110 -42.48 -54.90 37.16
C PRO A 110 -42.00 -55.97 38.19
N MET A 111 -42.44 -55.73 39.42
CA MET A 111 -42.29 -56.48 40.68
C MET A 111 -42.66 -57.97 40.62
N GLN A 112 -41.92 -58.79 41.37
CA GLN A 112 -42.43 -59.59 42.49
C GLN A 112 -41.37 -59.63 43.60
#